data_AF-A0A3D0CCA3-F1
#
_entry.id   AF-A0A3D0CCA3-F1
#
_cell.length_a   1.000
_cell.length_b   1.000
_cell.length_c   1.000
_cell.angle_alpha   90.00
_cell.angle_beta   90.00
_cell.angle_gamma   90.00
#
_symmetry.space_group_name_H-M   'P 1'
#
loop_
_entity.id
_entity.type
_entity.pdbx_description
1 polymer ?
#
loop_
_entity_poly.entity_id
_entity_poly.type
_entity_poly.pdbx_seq_one_letter_code
_entity_poly.pdbx_strand_id
1 'polypeptide(L)'
;MISKAKQQHIIASITDGHSLVKACVKAKVSRATLYRHMRENKELDGDVKQAQRQAAEKALEELEDMYGDALHGRKSYDPNLLRDYGHHVRWKVQKILPERFGEQKNRTGVEITDGALKIVWETGGGDDDAG
;
A
#
# COMPACT_ATOMS: atom_id res chain seq x y z
N MET A 1 14.91 -24.41 -7.16
CA MET A 1 15.72 -23.19 -7.31
C MET A 1 15.09 -22.33 -8.40
N ILE A 2 14.69 -21.09 -8.09
CA ILE A 2 14.22 -20.14 -9.12
C ILE A 2 15.45 -19.49 -9.76
N SER A 3 15.57 -19.55 -11.09
CA SER A 3 16.64 -18.87 -11.83
C SER A 3 16.54 -17.34 -11.71
N LYS A 4 17.67 -16.62 -11.71
CA LYS A 4 17.69 -15.14 -11.68
C LYS A 4 16.79 -14.48 -12.74
N ALA A 5 16.77 -15.00 -13.97
CA ALA A 5 15.90 -14.49 -15.04
C ALA A 5 14.40 -14.55 -14.68
N LYS A 6 13.96 -15.62 -13.99
CA LYS A 6 12.57 -15.75 -13.51
C LYS A 6 12.28 -14.80 -12.35
N GLN A 7 13.25 -14.56 -11.48
CA GLN A 7 13.11 -13.58 -10.39
C GLN A 7 12.94 -12.17 -10.97
N GLN A 8 13.80 -11.77 -11.90
CA GLN A 8 13.70 -10.49 -12.60
C GLN A 8 12.38 -10.33 -13.35
N HIS A 9 11.91 -11.38 -14.03
CA HIS A 9 10.61 -11.33 -14.70
C HIS A 9 9.43 -11.16 -13.73
N ILE A 10 9.49 -11.79 -12.56
CA ILE A 10 8.48 -11.61 -11.49
C ILE A 10 8.53 -10.18 -10.97
N ILE A 11 9.72 -9.66 -10.65
CA ILE A 11 9.92 -8.30 -10.13
C ILE A 11 9.38 -7.27 -11.13
N ALA A 12 9.80 -7.36 -12.41
CA ALA A 12 9.31 -6.47 -13.47
C ALA A 12 7.79 -6.52 -13.61
N SER A 13 7.20 -7.73 -13.60
CA SER A 13 5.74 -7.89 -13.68
C SER A 13 5.02 -7.24 -12.49
N ILE A 14 5.60 -7.29 -11.29
CA ILE A 14 5.02 -6.64 -10.10
C ILE A 14 5.10 -5.13 -10.26
N THR A 15 6.27 -4.59 -10.63
CA THR A 15 6.48 -3.16 -10.88
C THR A 15 5.50 -2.61 -11.91
N ASP A 16 5.17 -3.38 -12.94
CA ASP A 16 4.18 -2.99 -13.97
C ASP A 16 2.75 -2.86 -13.43
N GLY A 17 2.48 -3.35 -12.21
CA GLY A 17 1.17 -3.31 -11.56
C GLY A 17 0.46 -4.66 -11.49
N HIS A 18 1.08 -5.76 -11.96
CA HIS A 18 0.44 -7.07 -11.84
C HIS A 18 0.45 -7.57 -10.39
N SER A 19 -0.62 -8.28 -10.02
CA SER A 19 -0.65 -8.98 -8.73
C SER A 19 0.45 -10.03 -8.67
N LEU A 20 0.96 -10.28 -7.46
CA LEU A 20 1.96 -11.33 -7.21
C LEU A 20 1.55 -12.67 -7.82
N VAL A 21 0.26 -13.01 -7.74
CA VAL A 21 -0.30 -14.23 -8.33
C VAL A 21 -0.14 -14.24 -9.86
N LYS A 22 -0.53 -13.16 -10.54
CA LYS A 22 -0.37 -13.05 -12.00
C LYS A 22 1.10 -13.10 -12.41
N ALA A 23 1.99 -12.42 -11.68
CA ALA A 23 3.43 -12.44 -11.93
C ALA A 23 4.03 -13.86 -11.79
N CYS A 24 3.64 -14.59 -10.73
CA CYS A 24 4.04 -15.98 -10.50
C CYS A 24 3.55 -16.92 -11.63
N VAL A 25 2.29 -16.76 -12.06
CA VAL A 25 1.71 -17.56 -13.14
C VAL A 25 2.46 -17.31 -14.46
N LYS A 26 2.72 -16.05 -14.81
CA LYS A 26 3.49 -15.68 -16.01
C LYS A 26 4.91 -16.28 -16.00
N ALA A 27 5.57 -16.26 -14.84
CA ALA A 27 6.91 -16.83 -14.67
C ALA A 27 6.93 -18.37 -14.58
N LYS A 28 5.76 -19.03 -14.57
CA LYS A 28 5.59 -20.47 -14.33
C LYS A 28 6.25 -20.91 -13.01
N VAL A 29 6.01 -20.14 -11.95
CA VAL A 29 6.51 -20.41 -10.59
C VAL A 29 5.33 -20.43 -9.62
N SER A 30 5.30 -21.39 -8.70
CA SER A 30 4.27 -21.41 -7.66
C SER A 30 4.54 -20.33 -6.60
N ARG A 31 3.46 -19.72 -6.09
CA ARG A 31 3.55 -18.70 -5.05
C ARG A 31 4.27 -19.20 -3.79
N ALA A 32 4.02 -20.45 -3.40
CA ALA A 32 4.70 -21.07 -2.26
C ALA A 32 6.22 -21.17 -2.47
N THR A 33 6.66 -21.46 -3.70
CA THR A 33 8.09 -21.52 -4.02
C THR A 33 8.74 -20.15 -3.98
N LEU A 34 8.02 -19.10 -4.43
CA LEU A 34 8.50 -17.73 -4.32
C LEU A 34 8.67 -17.32 -2.85
N TYR A 35 7.66 -17.55 -2.00
CA TYR A 35 7.74 -17.20 -0.57
C TYR A 35 8.85 -17.95 0.16
N ARG A 36 9.04 -19.25 -0.14
CA ARG A 36 10.17 -20.01 0.42
C ARG A 36 11.50 -19.36 0.05
N HIS A 37 11.66 -18.98 -1.22
CA HIS A 37 12.88 -18.32 -1.67
C HIS A 37 13.08 -16.91 -1.14
N MET A 38 12.02 -16.12 -0.93
CA MET A 38 12.12 -14.82 -0.25
C MET A 38 12.56 -14.97 1.22
N ARG A 39 12.16 -16.05 1.88
CA ARG A 39 12.60 -16.33 3.25
C ARG A 39 14.09 -16.64 3.32
N GLU A 40 14.61 -17.38 2.34
CA GLU A 40 16.01 -17.81 2.25
C GLU A 40 16.93 -16.72 1.66
N ASN A 41 16.42 -15.87 0.76
CA ASN A 41 17.17 -14.82 0.07
C ASN A 41 16.59 -13.43 0.40
N LYS A 42 17.33 -12.67 1.22
CA LYS A 42 16.95 -11.31 1.66
C LYS A 42 17.01 -10.26 0.56
N GLU A 43 17.90 -10.43 -0.42
CA GLU A 43 17.99 -9.54 -1.59
C GLU A 43 16.69 -9.64 -2.40
N LEU A 44 16.25 -10.86 -2.71
CA LEU A 44 14.99 -11.11 -3.42
C LEU A 44 13.77 -10.59 -2.65
N ASP A 45 13.74 -10.75 -1.32
CA ASP A 45 12.66 -10.19 -0.48
C ASP A 45 12.61 -8.67 -0.55
N GLY A 46 13.78 -8.01 -0.51
CA GLY A 46 13.92 -6.57 -0.67
C GLY A 46 13.41 -6.10 -2.03
N ASP A 47 13.87 -6.72 -3.11
CA ASP A 47 13.50 -6.36 -4.49
C ASP A 47 11.98 -6.51 -4.72
N VAL A 48 11.39 -7.60 -4.23
CA VAL A 48 9.94 -7.83 -4.37
C VAL A 48 9.15 -6.79 -3.58
N LYS A 49 9.59 -6.44 -2.36
CA LYS A 49 8.94 -5.38 -1.57
C LYS A 49 9.07 -4.01 -2.24
N GLN A 50 10.24 -3.70 -2.80
CA GLN A 50 10.43 -2.46 -3.55
C GLN A 50 9.53 -2.39 -4.79
N ALA A 51 9.44 -3.48 -5.56
CA ALA A 51 8.53 -3.57 -6.69
C ALA A 51 7.06 -3.38 -6.26
N GLN A 52 6.66 -3.95 -5.13
CA GLN A 52 5.30 -3.76 -4.58
C GLN A 52 5.03 -2.31 -4.19
N ARG A 53 6.02 -1.59 -3.65
CA ARG A 53 5.91 -0.15 -3.32
C ARG A 53 5.73 0.69 -4.58
N GLN A 54 6.56 0.48 -5.59
CA GLN A 54 6.44 1.19 -6.88
C GLN A 54 5.08 0.93 -7.55
N ALA A 55 4.63 -0.33 -7.54
CA ALA A 55 3.33 -0.69 -8.07
C ALA A 55 2.16 -0.06 -7.29
N ALA A 56 2.32 0.14 -5.97
CA ALA A 56 1.32 0.78 -5.13
C ALA A 56 1.23 2.29 -5.42
N GLU A 57 2.37 2.96 -5.62
CA GLU A 57 2.43 4.38 -6.01
C GLU A 57 1.80 4.58 -7.40
N LYS A 58 2.20 3.77 -8.37
CA LYS A 58 1.62 3.80 -9.73
C LYS A 58 0.11 3.60 -9.71
N ALA A 59 -0.39 2.68 -8.87
CA ALA A 59 -1.83 2.43 -8.77
C ALA A 59 -2.61 3.62 -8.17
N LEU A 60 -1.96 4.48 -7.37
CA LEU A 60 -2.56 5.74 -6.91
C LEU A 60 -2.63 6.78 -8.03
N GLU A 61 -1.55 6.93 -8.79
CA GLU A 61 -1.52 7.84 -9.95
C GLU A 61 -2.59 7.44 -10.98
N GLU A 62 -2.68 6.15 -11.31
CA GLU A 62 -3.73 5.63 -12.21
C GLU A 62 -5.15 5.86 -11.64
N LEU A 63 -5.32 5.81 -10.32
CA LEU A 63 -6.61 6.08 -9.67
C LEU A 63 -6.98 7.57 -9.77
N GLU A 64 -6.03 8.48 -9.62
CA GLU A 64 -6.23 9.92 -9.82
C GLU A 64 -6.65 10.22 -11.27
N ASP A 65 -5.97 9.61 -12.25
CA ASP A 65 -6.32 9.71 -13.65
C ASP A 65 -7.73 9.19 -13.94
N MET A 66 -8.12 8.06 -13.35
CA MET A 66 -9.48 7.52 -13.51
C MET A 66 -10.55 8.44 -12.90
N TYR A 67 -10.31 9.02 -11.74
CA TYR A 67 -11.21 10.00 -11.15
C TYR A 67 -11.30 11.27 -12.00
N GLY A 68 -10.17 11.74 -12.55
CA GLY A 68 -10.13 12.84 -13.50
C GLY A 68 -10.92 12.54 -14.78
N ASP A 69 -10.75 11.34 -15.35
CA ASP A 69 -11.51 10.89 -16.54
C ASP A 69 -13.02 10.85 -16.29
N ALA A 70 -13.43 10.39 -15.11
CA ALA A 70 -14.83 10.36 -14.70
C ALA A 70 -15.40 11.78 -14.52
N LEU A 71 -14.66 12.68 -13.87
CA LEU A 71 -15.08 14.05 -13.60
C LEU A 71 -15.25 14.86 -14.89
N HIS A 72 -14.33 14.71 -15.85
CA HIS A 72 -14.38 15.41 -17.13
C HIS A 72 -15.28 14.71 -18.17
N GLY A 73 -15.95 13.61 -17.80
CA GLY A 73 -16.83 12.85 -18.69
C GLY A 73 -16.11 12.19 -19.86
N ARG A 74 -14.77 12.05 -19.81
CA ARG A 74 -13.98 11.41 -20.87
C ARG A 74 -14.26 9.91 -20.96
N LYS A 75 -14.58 9.29 -19.83
CA LYS A 75 -15.01 7.89 -19.73
C LYS A 75 -16.14 7.77 -18.73
N SER A 76 -17.15 6.97 -19.08
CA SER A 76 -18.23 6.63 -18.17
C SER A 76 -17.83 5.41 -17.34
N TYR A 77 -17.70 5.62 -16.04
CA TYR A 77 -17.50 4.58 -15.04
C TYR A 77 -18.76 4.49 -14.18
N ASP A 78 -19.11 3.28 -13.71
CA ASP A 78 -20.09 3.15 -12.62
C ASP A 78 -19.51 3.80 -11.35
N PRO A 79 -20.16 4.85 -10.80
CA PRO A 79 -19.66 5.56 -9.62
C PRO A 79 -19.46 4.65 -8.41
N ASN A 80 -20.31 3.63 -8.22
CA ASN A 80 -20.22 2.72 -7.09
C ASN A 80 -18.99 1.82 -7.22
N LEU A 81 -18.78 1.25 -8.41
CA LEU A 81 -17.62 0.42 -8.69
C LEU A 81 -16.32 1.21 -8.59
N LEU A 82 -16.30 2.45 -9.09
CA LEU A 82 -15.14 3.33 -9.04
C LEU A 82 -14.79 3.72 -7.59
N ARG A 83 -15.81 3.99 -6.77
CA ARG A 83 -15.62 4.24 -5.33
C ARG A 83 -15.05 3.02 -4.61
N ASP A 84 -15.64 1.85 -4.82
CA ASP A 84 -15.23 0.61 -4.15
C ASP A 84 -13.81 0.19 -4.60
N TYR A 85 -13.48 0.38 -5.87
CA TYR A 85 -12.13 0.19 -6.38
C TYR A 85 -11.13 1.14 -5.72
N GLY A 86 -11.46 2.43 -5.62
CA GLY A 86 -10.59 3.40 -4.93
C GLY A 86 -10.40 3.09 -3.45
N HIS A 87 -11.45 2.62 -2.76
CA HIS A 87 -11.34 2.14 -1.37
C HIS A 87 -10.38 0.96 -1.26
N HIS A 88 -10.48 -0.01 -2.18
CA HIS A 88 -9.59 -1.16 -2.21
C HIS A 88 -8.13 -0.76 -2.44
N VAL A 89 -7.87 0.13 -3.40
CA VAL A 89 -6.51 0.63 -3.70
C VAL A 89 -5.93 1.37 -2.50
N ARG A 90 -6.68 2.32 -1.91
CA ARG A 90 -6.22 3.05 -0.71
C ARG A 90 -5.90 2.12 0.44
N TRP A 91 -6.80 1.19 0.78
CA TRP A 91 -6.56 0.21 1.83
C TRP A 91 -5.29 -0.61 1.57
N LYS A 92 -5.09 -1.06 0.33
CA LYS A 92 -3.92 -1.86 -0.05
C LYS A 92 -2.62 -1.05 0.10
N VAL A 93 -2.62 0.21 -0.34
CA VAL A 93 -1.45 1.10 -0.22
C VAL A 93 -1.10 1.33 1.25
N GLN A 94 -2.08 1.54 2.13
CA GLN A 94 -1.85 1.68 3.58
C GLN A 94 -1.11 0.46 4.18
N LYS A 95 -1.33 -0.74 3.64
CA LYS A 95 -0.65 -1.96 4.11
C LYS A 95 0.76 -2.12 3.54
N ILE A 96 1.03 -1.58 2.35
CA ILE A 96 2.33 -1.71 1.66
C ILE A 96 3.29 -0.57 2.05
N LEU A 97 2.77 0.64 2.23
CA LEU A 97 3.48 1.89 2.55
C LEU A 97 2.89 2.55 3.81
N PRO A 98 2.88 1.85 4.96
CA PRO A 98 2.32 2.38 6.21
C PRO A 98 3.02 3.66 6.68
N GLU A 99 4.30 3.84 6.35
CA GLU A 99 5.08 5.03 6.72
C GLU A 99 4.62 6.32 6.02
N ARG A 100 4.07 6.22 4.81
CA ARG A 100 3.58 7.37 4.03
C ARG A 100 2.07 7.54 4.11
N PHE A 101 1.33 6.44 4.11
CA PHE A 101 -0.13 6.43 3.98
C PHE A 101 -0.86 5.79 5.15
N GLY A 102 -0.13 5.26 6.14
CA GLY A 102 -0.74 4.71 7.35
C GLY A 102 -1.55 5.75 8.10
N GLU A 103 -2.54 5.29 8.86
CA GLU A 103 -3.28 6.17 9.76
C GLU A 103 -2.31 6.79 10.75
N GLN A 104 -2.19 8.12 10.71
CA GLN A 104 -1.56 8.87 11.79
C GLN A 104 -2.44 8.70 13.03
N LYS A 105 -2.05 7.74 13.86
CA LYS A 105 -2.56 7.69 15.24
C LYS A 105 -1.92 8.87 15.95
N ASN A 106 -2.66 9.97 16.09
CA ASN A 106 -2.31 10.99 17.06
C ASN A 106 -2.08 10.24 18.38
N ARG A 107 -0.87 10.37 18.92
CA ARG A 107 -0.47 9.63 20.12
C ARG A 107 -1.41 10.08 21.22
N THR A 108 -2.29 9.19 21.68
CA THR A 108 -2.75 9.25 23.07
C THR A 108 -1.48 9.17 23.92
N GLY A 109 -1.03 10.32 24.40
CA GLY A 109 0.25 10.50 25.05
C GLY A 109 0.23 9.86 26.42
N VAL A 110 1.00 8.81 26.61
CA VAL A 110 1.35 8.33 27.95
C VAL A 110 2.70 8.94 28.28
N GLU A 111 2.70 9.95 29.15
CA GLU A 111 3.94 10.50 29.72
C GLU A 111 4.25 9.74 31.01
N ILE A 112 5.44 9.15 31.08
CA ILE A 112 5.95 8.48 32.27
C ILE A 112 6.94 9.44 32.92
N THR A 113 6.56 10.01 34.06
CA THR A 113 7.42 10.87 34.87
C THR A 113 7.53 10.28 36.26
N ASP A 114 8.76 10.18 36.80
CA ASP A 114 9.13 9.82 38.18
C ASP A 114 8.07 9.07 39.02
N GLY A 115 7.62 7.91 38.53
CA GLY A 115 6.74 6.99 39.25
C GLY A 115 5.23 7.16 39.04
N ALA A 116 4.76 8.09 38.19
CA ALA A 116 3.34 8.26 37.86
C ALA A 116 3.05 8.13 36.36
N LEU A 117 1.99 7.39 36.03
CA LEU A 117 1.43 7.23 34.69
C LEU A 117 0.41 8.35 34.43
N LYS A 118 0.74 9.32 33.57
CA LYS A 118 -0.23 10.34 33.12
C LYS A 118 -0.76 9.96 31.75
N ILE A 119 -2.05 9.61 31.69
CA ILE A 119 -2.75 9.34 30.44
C ILE A 119 -3.34 10.68 29.94
N VAL A 120 -2.81 11.20 28.84
CA VAL A 120 -3.30 12.41 28.19
C VAL A 120 -4.25 12.00 27.07
N TRP A 121 -5.51 12.39 27.21
CA TRP A 121 -6.51 12.28 26.15
C TRP A 121 -6.63 13.64 25.45
N GLU A 122 -6.42 13.67 24.14
CA GLU A 122 -6.77 14.86 23.35
C GLU A 122 -8.29 14.88 23.20
N THR A 123 -8.98 15.77 23.94
CA THR A 123 -10.32 16.21 23.57
C THR A 123 -10.18 17.10 22.34
N GLY A 124 -10.83 16.70 21.25
CA GLY A 124 -10.71 17.36 19.94
C GLY A 124 -10.88 18.87 20.01
N GLY A 125 -10.07 19.58 19.22
CA GLY A 125 -10.25 21.00 18.99
C GLY A 125 -11.63 21.29 18.41
N GLY A 126 -12.36 22.15 19.10
CA GLY A 126 -13.47 22.93 18.59
C GLY A 126 -13.28 24.35 19.11
N ASP A 127 -13.19 25.29 18.18
CA ASP A 127 -13.10 26.73 18.40
C ASP A 127 -14.16 27.25 19.38
N ASP A 128 -13.81 28.28 20.16
CA ASP A 128 -14.60 29.51 20.25
C ASP A 128 -13.79 30.61 20.96
N ASP A 129 -13.27 31.53 20.15
CA ASP A 129 -13.17 32.94 20.50
C ASP A 129 -14.57 33.44 20.90
N ALA A 130 -14.82 33.70 22.18
CA ALA A 130 -15.80 34.68 22.67
C ALA A 130 -15.76 34.80 24.21
N GLY A 131 -15.25 35.92 24.72
CA GLY A 131 -15.45 36.37 26.10
C GLY A 131 -14.26 37.10 26.72
#